data_AF-A0A376TTV5-F1
#
_entry.id   AF-A0A376TTV5-F1
#
_cell.length_a   1.000
_cell.length_b   1.000
_cell.length_c   1.000
_cell.angle_alpha   90.00
_cell.angle_beta   90.00
_cell.angle_gamma   90.00
#
_symmetry.space_group_name_H-M   'P 1'
#
loop_
_entity.id
_entity.type
_entity.pdbx_description
1 polymer ?
#
loop_
_entity_poly.entity_id
_entity_poly.type
_entity_poly.pdbx_seq_one_letter_code
_entity_poly.pdbx_strand_id
1 'polypeptide(L)'
;MSVLYPLIQALVLFAVAPLLSGITRVARARLHNRRGPGVLQEYRDIIKLLGRQSVGPDASGWVFRLTPYVMVGVMLTIATALPVVTVGSPLPQLGDLITLLYLFAIARFFFAISGLDTGSPFTAIGASREAMLGVLVEPMLLLGLWVAAQVAGSTNISNITDTVYHWPLSQSIPLGAGALCLCVRHFYRNGQTAVRPGGSRAGVAGRSALRIQR
;
A
#
# COMPACT_ATOMS: atom_id res chain seq x y z
N MET A 1 27.04 -4.91 -9.21
CA MET A 1 25.93 -5.81 -8.85
C MET A 1 24.69 -5.31 -9.55
N SER A 2 24.15 -6.14 -10.45
CA SER A 2 23.29 -5.74 -11.57
C SER A 2 21.91 -5.25 -11.13
N VAL A 3 21.54 -4.04 -11.57
CA VAL A 3 20.22 -3.40 -11.42
C VAL A 3 19.06 -4.32 -11.89
N LEU A 4 19.38 -5.33 -12.68
CA LEU A 4 18.46 -6.38 -13.14
C LEU A 4 17.79 -7.14 -11.99
N TYR A 5 18.52 -7.51 -10.92
CA TYR A 5 17.92 -8.23 -9.78
C TYR A 5 16.84 -7.42 -9.05
N PRO A 6 17.08 -6.16 -8.61
CA PRO A 6 16.02 -5.33 -8.02
C PRO A 6 14.83 -5.14 -8.95
N LEU A 7 15.09 -4.95 -10.25
CA LEU A 7 14.05 -4.68 -11.24
C LEU A 7 13.14 -5.90 -11.44
N ILE A 8 13.73 -7.10 -11.54
CA ILE A 8 12.97 -8.35 -11.60
C ILE A 8 12.18 -8.54 -10.29
N GLN A 9 12.79 -8.31 -9.13
CA GLN A 9 12.10 -8.40 -7.84
C GLN A 9 10.88 -7.47 -7.79
N ALA A 10 11.03 -6.20 -8.18
CA ALA A 10 9.95 -5.23 -8.16
C ALA A 10 8.80 -5.61 -9.11
N LEU A 11 9.12 -6.12 -10.31
CA LEU A 11 8.10 -6.62 -11.24
C LEU A 11 7.36 -7.84 -10.70
N VAL A 12 8.08 -8.79 -10.08
CA VAL A 12 7.47 -9.95 -9.43
C VAL A 12 6.57 -9.50 -8.26
N LEU A 13 7.03 -8.59 -7.42
CA LEU A 13 6.23 -8.03 -6.32
C LEU A 13 4.98 -7.31 -6.82
N PHE A 14 5.10 -6.52 -7.89
CA PHE A 14 3.98 -5.85 -8.53
C PHE A 14 2.95 -6.86 -9.07
N ALA A 15 3.42 -7.96 -9.67
CA ALA A 15 2.55 -9.04 -10.14
C ALA A 15 1.91 -9.84 -8.99
N VAL A 16 2.63 -10.10 -7.89
CA VAL A 16 2.16 -10.89 -6.74
C VAL A 16 1.22 -10.09 -5.83
N ALA A 17 1.36 -8.76 -5.75
CA ALA A 17 0.55 -7.93 -4.86
C ALA A 17 -0.98 -8.08 -5.06
N PRO A 18 -1.54 -8.06 -6.30
CA PRO A 18 -2.96 -8.35 -6.54
C PRO A 18 -3.38 -9.75 -6.11
N LEU A 19 -2.50 -10.76 -6.25
CA LEU A 19 -2.79 -12.13 -5.82
C LEU A 19 -2.98 -12.20 -4.32
N LEU A 20 -2.05 -11.62 -3.56
CA LEU A 20 -2.13 -11.55 -2.10
C LEU A 20 -3.38 -10.80 -1.66
N SER A 21 -3.71 -9.67 -2.31
CA SER A 21 -4.96 -8.96 -2.08
C SER A 21 -6.18 -9.87 -2.30
N GLY A 22 -6.23 -10.61 -3.42
CA GLY A 22 -7.28 -11.59 -3.72
C GLY A 22 -7.41 -12.66 -2.63
N ILE A 23 -6.29 -13.26 -2.19
CA ILE A 23 -6.26 -14.26 -1.11
C ILE A 23 -6.85 -13.68 0.18
N THR A 24 -6.47 -12.46 0.57
CA THR A 24 -7.02 -11.83 1.80
C THR A 24 -8.53 -11.60 1.71
N ARG A 25 -9.06 -11.26 0.52
CA ARG A 25 -10.51 -11.13 0.31
C ARG A 25 -11.23 -12.47 0.43
N VAL A 26 -10.66 -13.55 -0.11
CA VAL A 26 -11.21 -14.90 0.04
C VAL A 26 -11.17 -15.36 1.49
N ALA A 27 -10.04 -15.17 2.17
CA ALA A 27 -9.87 -15.51 3.58
C ALA A 27 -10.91 -14.77 4.44
N ARG A 28 -11.07 -13.45 4.24
CA ARG A 28 -12.09 -12.66 4.95
C ARG A 28 -13.51 -13.14 4.65
N ALA A 29 -13.83 -13.47 3.41
CA ALA A 29 -15.17 -13.96 3.07
C ALA A 29 -15.47 -15.32 3.76
N ARG A 30 -14.49 -16.23 3.78
CA ARG A 30 -14.60 -17.52 4.47
C ARG A 30 -14.78 -17.34 5.98
N LEU A 31 -14.06 -16.39 6.59
CA LEU A 31 -14.23 -16.05 8.02
C LEU A 31 -15.65 -15.52 8.34
N HIS A 32 -16.29 -14.84 7.39
CA HIS A 32 -17.69 -14.40 7.52
C HIS A 32 -18.71 -15.45 7.04
N ASN A 33 -18.28 -16.71 6.86
CA ASN A 33 -19.09 -17.82 6.37
C ASN A 33 -19.82 -17.53 5.05
N ARG A 34 -19.19 -16.77 4.15
CA ARG A 34 -19.69 -16.46 2.80
C ARG A 34 -18.72 -16.99 1.75
N ARG A 35 -19.23 -17.37 0.58
CA ARG A 35 -18.38 -17.67 -0.59
C ARG A 35 -17.79 -16.36 -1.12
N GLY A 36 -16.47 -16.21 -0.99
CA GLY A 36 -15.73 -15.06 -1.51
C GLY A 36 -15.61 -15.06 -3.04
N PRO A 37 -15.14 -13.94 -3.63
CA PRO A 37 -14.77 -13.88 -5.03
C PRO A 37 -13.62 -14.86 -5.35
N GLY A 38 -13.36 -15.15 -6.63
CA GLY A 38 -12.19 -15.95 -7.01
C GLY A 38 -10.88 -15.22 -6.73
N VAL A 39 -9.79 -15.95 -6.44
CA VAL A 39 -8.47 -15.36 -6.15
C VAL A 39 -7.93 -14.53 -7.34
N LEU A 40 -8.22 -14.96 -8.57
CA LEU A 40 -7.84 -14.28 -9.81
C LEU A 40 -8.75 -13.09 -10.17
N GLN A 41 -9.72 -12.73 -9.32
CA GLN A 41 -10.68 -11.67 -9.62
C GLN A 41 -10.00 -10.30 -9.76
N GLU A 42 -9.01 -9.99 -8.91
CA GLU A 42 -8.30 -8.71 -8.97
C GLU A 42 -7.63 -8.48 -10.33
N TYR A 43 -7.03 -9.52 -10.93
CA TYR A 43 -6.42 -9.42 -12.26
C TYR A 43 -7.45 -9.11 -13.35
N ARG A 44 -8.61 -9.78 -13.29
CA ARG A 44 -9.69 -9.53 -14.26
C ARG A 44 -10.22 -8.11 -14.13
N ASP A 45 -10.33 -7.61 -12.89
CA ASP A 45 -10.81 -6.26 -12.61
C ASP A 45 -9.81 -5.21 -13.12
N ILE A 46 -8.50 -5.42 -12.92
CA ILE A 46 -7.45 -4.54 -13.46
C ILE A 46 -7.50 -4.48 -14.99
N ILE A 47 -7.53 -5.64 -15.67
CA ILE A 47 -7.58 -5.71 -17.15
C ILE A 47 -8.85 -5.01 -17.66
N LYS A 48 -9.99 -5.25 -16.99
CA LYS A 48 -11.26 -4.62 -17.33
C LYS A 48 -11.25 -3.10 -17.14
N LEU A 49 -10.56 -2.59 -16.12
CA LEU A 49 -10.45 -1.16 -15.85
C LEU A 49 -9.50 -0.47 -16.84
N LEU A 50 -8.39 -1.11 -17.20
CA LEU A 50 -7.45 -0.58 -18.19
C LEU A 50 -8.06 -0.51 -19.60
N GLY A 51 -9.02 -1.38 -19.92
CA GLY A 51 -9.77 -1.34 -21.18
C GLY A 51 -10.90 -0.29 -21.23
N ARG A 52 -11.13 0.49 -20.16
CA ARG A 52 -12.17 1.52 -20.13
C ARG A 52 -11.60 2.89 -20.47
N GLN A 53 -12.44 3.74 -21.06
CA GLN A 53 -12.11 5.14 -21.28
C GLN A 53 -11.89 5.85 -19.93
N SER A 54 -10.79 6.59 -19.84
CA SER A 54 -10.47 7.43 -18.70
C SER A 54 -11.39 8.65 -18.71
N VAL A 55 -12.41 8.66 -17.86
CA VAL A 55 -13.28 9.81 -17.62
C VAL A 55 -12.85 10.54 -16.35
N GLY A 56 -12.49 11.83 -16.48
CA GLY A 56 -12.12 12.70 -15.36
C GLY A 56 -13.07 13.90 -15.28
N PRO A 57 -13.25 14.52 -14.10
CA PRO A 57 -14.01 15.76 -13.98
C PRO A 57 -13.39 16.87 -14.82
N ASP A 58 -14.21 17.73 -15.44
CA ASP A 58 -13.73 18.85 -16.27
C ASP A 58 -12.88 19.85 -15.45
N ALA A 59 -13.18 19.98 -14.15
CA ALA A 59 -12.45 20.82 -13.21
C ALA A 59 -11.14 20.19 -12.69
N SER A 60 -10.78 18.97 -13.11
CA SER A 60 -9.59 18.28 -12.61
C SER A 60 -8.30 18.84 -13.23
N GLY A 61 -7.34 19.16 -12.36
CA GLY A 61 -6.02 19.63 -12.76
C GLY A 61 -5.08 18.53 -13.25
N TRP A 62 -3.85 18.94 -13.50
CA TRP A 62 -2.77 18.04 -13.91
C TRP A 62 -2.34 17.09 -12.78
N VAL A 63 -2.53 17.50 -11.51
CA VAL A 63 -2.16 16.71 -10.34
C VAL A 63 -2.99 15.43 -10.25
N PHE A 64 -4.31 15.54 -10.48
CA PHE A 64 -5.19 14.37 -10.53
C PHE A 64 -4.75 13.33 -11.57
N ARG A 65 -4.30 13.79 -12.75
CA ARG A 65 -3.85 12.89 -13.84
C ARG A 65 -2.47 12.28 -13.56
N LEU A 66 -1.58 13.00 -12.89
CA LEU A 66 -0.22 12.57 -12.59
C LEU A 66 -0.15 11.61 -11.39
N THR A 67 -1.06 11.76 -10.42
CA THR A 67 -1.08 10.98 -9.17
C THR A 67 -1.02 9.46 -9.36
N PRO A 68 -1.81 8.81 -10.24
CA PRO A 68 -1.72 7.36 -10.43
C PRO A 68 -0.33 6.90 -10.91
N TYR A 69 0.34 7.69 -11.77
CA TYR A 69 1.69 7.39 -12.24
C TYR A 69 2.74 7.56 -11.14
N VAL A 70 2.64 8.64 -10.36
CA VAL A 70 3.52 8.86 -9.19
C VAL A 70 3.35 7.73 -8.17
N MET A 71 2.11 7.33 -7.88
CA MET A 71 1.84 6.26 -6.93
C MET A 71 2.50 4.95 -7.36
N VAL A 72 2.35 4.56 -8.62
CA VAL A 72 2.99 3.35 -9.17
C VAL A 72 4.51 3.48 -9.13
N GLY A 73 5.06 4.62 -9.55
CA GLY A 73 6.50 4.88 -9.53
C GLY A 73 7.11 4.78 -8.13
N VAL A 74 6.51 5.46 -7.15
CA VAL A 74 6.98 5.43 -5.76
C VAL A 74 6.90 4.03 -5.16
N MET A 75 5.79 3.29 -5.41
CA MET A 75 5.65 1.93 -4.91
C MET A 75 6.66 0.96 -5.55
N LEU A 76 6.96 1.13 -6.84
CA LEU A 76 8.00 0.35 -7.52
C LEU A 76 9.39 0.67 -6.96
N THR A 77 9.71 1.95 -6.70
CA THR A 77 10.98 2.34 -6.07
C THR A 77 11.12 1.76 -4.66
N ILE A 78 10.04 1.73 -3.88
CA ILE A 78 10.05 1.06 -2.57
C ILE A 78 10.29 -0.46 -2.74
N ALA A 79 9.67 -1.09 -3.73
CA ALA A 79 9.83 -2.52 -4.00
C ALA A 79 11.24 -2.91 -4.48
N THR A 80 11.98 -2.01 -5.13
CA THR A 80 13.39 -2.23 -5.48
C THR A 80 14.35 -2.01 -4.31
N ALA A 81 14.02 -1.06 -3.41
CA ALA A 81 14.86 -0.73 -2.25
C ALA A 81 14.74 -1.76 -1.11
N LEU A 82 13.57 -2.35 -0.93
CA LEU A 82 13.32 -3.31 0.16
C LEU A 82 13.96 -4.69 -0.11
N PRO A 83 14.68 -5.27 0.86
CA PRO A 83 15.13 -6.65 0.82
C PRO A 83 13.93 -7.58 1.10
N VAL A 84 13.31 -8.12 0.04
CA VAL A 84 12.17 -9.05 0.17
C VAL A 84 12.59 -10.50 -0.06
N VAL A 85 13.48 -10.72 -1.04
CA VAL A 85 13.92 -12.07 -1.43
C VAL A 85 15.34 -12.37 -0.95
N THR A 86 16.16 -11.34 -0.73
CA THR A 86 17.58 -11.45 -0.36
C THR A 86 17.84 -10.75 0.97
N VAL A 87 18.77 -11.27 1.78
CA VAL A 87 19.20 -10.66 3.06
C VAL A 87 19.88 -9.29 2.84
N GLY A 88 20.52 -9.09 1.69
CA GLY A 88 21.05 -7.80 1.27
C GLY A 88 20.03 -6.99 0.47
N SER A 89 19.90 -5.69 0.77
CA SER A 89 19.15 -4.77 -0.09
C SER A 89 19.78 -4.74 -1.50
N PRO A 90 18.98 -4.89 -2.58
CA PRO A 90 19.49 -4.81 -3.94
C PRO A 90 20.13 -3.45 -4.29
N LEU A 91 19.76 -2.39 -3.55
CA LEU A 91 20.31 -1.04 -3.67
C LEU A 91 20.61 -0.48 -2.26
N PRO A 92 21.79 -0.79 -1.69
CA PRO A 92 22.15 -0.41 -0.33
C PRO A 92 22.10 1.11 -0.07
N GLN A 93 22.34 1.94 -1.10
CA GLN A 93 22.26 3.40 -0.99
C GLN A 93 20.81 3.93 -0.86
N LEU A 94 19.80 3.17 -1.31
CA LEU A 94 18.38 3.56 -1.24
C LEU A 94 17.61 2.80 -0.16
N GLY A 95 18.18 1.72 0.38
CA GLY A 95 17.61 0.91 1.45
C GLY A 95 17.80 1.51 2.86
N ASP A 96 17.76 2.83 3.01
CA ASP A 96 17.75 3.46 4.32
C ASP A 96 16.32 3.61 4.86
N LEU A 97 16.17 3.45 6.16
CA LEU A 97 14.88 3.60 6.83
C LEU A 97 14.26 4.98 6.56
N ILE A 98 15.05 6.05 6.67
CA ILE A 98 14.57 7.43 6.50
C ILE A 98 14.06 7.64 5.07
N THR A 99 14.81 7.18 4.08
CA THR A 99 14.41 7.26 2.66
C THR A 99 13.05 6.58 2.42
N LEU A 100 12.86 5.35 2.92
CA LEU A 100 11.59 4.63 2.76
C LEU A 100 10.41 5.38 3.40
N LEU A 101 10.62 5.98 4.57
CA LEU A 101 9.61 6.79 5.26
C LEU A 101 9.18 7.99 4.42
N TYR A 102 10.14 8.72 3.84
CA TYR A 102 9.86 9.85 2.97
C TYR A 102 9.16 9.43 1.68
N LEU A 103 9.53 8.29 1.06
CA LEU A 103 8.81 7.79 -0.12
C LEU A 103 7.34 7.49 0.20
N PHE A 104 7.06 6.83 1.33
CA PHE A 104 5.67 6.60 1.75
C PHE A 104 4.91 7.91 2.00
N ALA A 105 5.56 8.91 2.59
CA ALA A 105 4.97 10.23 2.84
C ALA A 105 4.64 10.97 1.52
N ILE A 106 5.53 10.93 0.53
CA ILE A 106 5.30 11.54 -0.79
C ILE A 106 4.09 10.89 -1.47
N ALA A 107 4.00 9.56 -1.47
CA ALA A 107 2.85 8.86 -2.06
C ALA A 107 1.52 9.31 -1.42
N ARG A 108 1.49 9.46 -0.10
CA ARG A 108 0.31 9.93 0.65
C ARG A 108 -0.01 11.39 0.37
N PHE A 109 0.99 12.24 0.28
CA PHE A 109 0.83 13.66 -0.02
C PHE A 109 0.17 13.88 -1.38
N PHE A 110 0.68 13.23 -2.43
CA PHE A 110 0.07 13.29 -3.76
C PHE A 110 -1.35 12.74 -3.78
N PHE A 111 -1.61 11.65 -3.05
CA PHE A 111 -2.97 11.11 -2.91
C PHE A 111 -3.94 12.09 -2.26
N ALA A 112 -3.52 12.79 -1.21
CA ALA A 112 -4.35 13.78 -0.53
C ALA A 112 -4.67 14.97 -1.44
N ILE A 113 -3.68 15.53 -2.12
CA ILE A 113 -3.88 16.67 -3.04
C ILE A 113 -4.74 16.25 -4.24
N SER A 114 -4.53 15.05 -4.79
CA SER A 114 -5.33 14.53 -5.90
C SER A 114 -6.83 14.53 -5.63
N GLY A 115 -7.26 14.27 -4.39
CA GLY A 115 -8.68 14.27 -4.05
C GLY A 115 -9.27 15.66 -3.81
N LEU A 116 -8.42 16.66 -3.55
CA LEU A 116 -8.79 18.07 -3.48
C LEU A 116 -8.86 18.71 -4.89
N ASP A 117 -8.00 18.26 -5.80
CA ASP A 117 -7.87 18.80 -7.18
C ASP A 117 -9.05 18.46 -8.10
N THR A 118 -9.92 17.50 -7.73
CA THR A 118 -11.06 17.05 -8.56
C THR A 118 -12.28 17.97 -8.52
N GLY A 119 -12.29 19.02 -7.69
CA GLY A 119 -13.37 19.99 -7.60
C GLY A 119 -14.71 19.45 -7.08
N SER A 120 -14.74 18.22 -6.56
CA SER A 120 -15.95 17.59 -6.01
C SER A 120 -15.91 17.56 -4.47
N PRO A 121 -17.00 17.93 -3.78
CA PRO A 121 -17.05 17.84 -2.31
C PRO A 121 -16.91 16.39 -1.80
N PHE A 122 -17.36 15.40 -2.58
CA PHE A 122 -17.26 13.99 -2.19
C PHE A 122 -15.82 13.46 -2.19
N THR A 123 -15.02 13.86 -3.18
CA THR A 123 -13.60 13.47 -3.25
C THR A 123 -12.79 14.17 -2.17
N ALA A 124 -13.11 15.44 -1.88
CA ALA A 124 -12.46 16.20 -0.81
C ALA A 124 -12.72 15.61 0.58
N ILE A 125 -13.95 15.18 0.87
CA ILE A 125 -14.28 14.48 2.14
C ILE A 125 -13.52 13.15 2.24
N GLY A 126 -13.39 12.41 1.14
CA GLY A 126 -12.61 11.17 1.08
C GLY A 126 -11.11 11.40 1.34
N ALA A 127 -10.53 12.41 0.70
CA ALA A 127 -9.13 12.78 0.87
C ALA A 127 -8.82 13.25 2.29
N SER A 128 -9.70 14.05 2.90
CA SER A 128 -9.56 14.52 4.28
C SER A 128 -9.53 13.36 5.29
N ARG A 129 -10.38 12.34 5.10
CA ARG A 129 -10.37 11.12 5.95
C ARG A 129 -9.06 10.36 5.83
N GLU A 130 -8.58 10.14 4.61
CA GLU A 130 -7.31 9.43 4.38
C GLU A 130 -6.11 10.23 4.90
N ALA A 131 -6.14 11.56 4.81
CA ALA A 131 -5.13 12.44 5.40
C ALA A 131 -5.12 12.35 6.94
N MET A 132 -6.28 12.41 7.59
CA MET A 132 -6.40 12.28 9.05
C MET A 132 -5.84 10.93 9.55
N LEU A 133 -6.07 9.85 8.79
CA LEU A 133 -5.49 8.54 9.10
C LEU A 133 -3.99 8.50 8.83
N GLY A 134 -3.53 9.20 7.79
CA GLY A 134 -2.11 9.39 7.51
C GLY A 134 -1.37 9.92 8.74
N VAL A 135 -1.89 11.00 9.33
CA VAL A 135 -1.36 11.65 10.53
C VAL A 135 -1.28 10.69 11.73
N LEU A 136 -2.23 9.78 11.89
CA LEU A 136 -2.21 8.79 12.99
C LEU A 136 -1.25 7.63 12.70
N VAL A 137 -1.20 7.16 11.45
CA VAL A 137 -0.53 5.91 11.06
C VAL A 137 0.96 6.11 10.73
N GLU A 138 1.39 7.32 10.39
CA GLU A 138 2.79 7.66 10.12
C GLU A 138 3.68 7.60 11.37
N PRO A 139 3.32 8.25 12.49
CA PRO A 139 4.09 8.15 13.73
C PRO A 139 4.24 6.71 14.22
N MET A 140 3.22 5.87 14.07
CA MET A 140 3.28 4.46 14.45
C MET A 140 4.32 3.66 13.63
N LEU A 141 4.48 3.99 12.35
CA LEU A 141 5.51 3.37 11.51
C LEU A 141 6.90 3.86 11.90
N LEU A 142 7.04 5.18 12.12
CA LEU A 142 8.28 5.78 12.58
C LEU A 142 8.74 5.12 13.88
N LEU A 143 7.86 5.03 14.88
CA LEU A 143 8.18 4.41 16.17
C LEU A 143 8.52 2.93 16.05
N GLY A 144 7.73 2.15 15.29
CA GLY A 144 7.97 0.73 15.11
C GLY A 144 9.32 0.42 14.45
N LEU A 145 9.68 1.20 13.42
CA LEU A 145 10.96 1.04 12.73
C LEU A 145 12.13 1.67 13.50
N TRP A 146 11.88 2.74 14.26
CA TRP A 146 12.88 3.34 15.13
C TRP A 146 13.37 2.36 16.19
N VAL A 147 12.47 1.59 16.80
CA VAL A 147 12.84 0.54 17.75
C VAL A 147 13.72 -0.52 17.09
N ALA A 148 13.40 -0.93 15.86
CA ALA A 148 14.23 -1.86 15.10
C ALA A 148 15.62 -1.28 14.76
N ALA A 149 15.68 0.00 14.39
CA ALA A 149 16.94 0.69 14.12
C ALA A 149 17.83 0.81 15.38
N GLN A 150 17.23 1.07 16.54
CA GLN A 150 17.95 1.13 17.82
C GLN A 150 18.54 -0.24 18.21
N VAL A 151 17.82 -1.33 17.96
CA VAL A 151 18.32 -2.70 18.21
C VAL A 151 19.47 -3.04 17.27
N ALA A 152 19.39 -2.62 16.00
CA ALA A 152 20.43 -2.87 15.00
C ALA A 152 21.63 -1.90 15.08
N GLY A 153 21.50 -0.78 15.79
CA GLY A 153 22.50 0.31 15.81
C GLY A 153 22.70 1.00 14.45
N SER A 154 21.79 0.81 13.50
CA SER A 154 21.91 1.30 12.12
C SER A 154 20.53 1.59 11.54
N THR A 155 20.45 2.60 10.67
CA THR A 155 19.24 2.92 9.90
C THR A 155 19.17 2.14 8.58
N ASN A 156 20.27 1.48 8.17
CA ASN A 156 20.30 0.70 6.95
C ASN A 156 19.45 -0.58 7.09
N ILE A 157 18.53 -0.79 6.15
CA ILE A 157 17.58 -1.90 6.22
C ILE A 157 18.27 -3.27 6.20
N SER A 158 19.40 -3.40 5.50
CA SER A 158 20.12 -4.67 5.38
C SER A 158 20.75 -5.07 6.72
N ASN A 159 21.31 -4.09 7.45
CA ASN A 159 21.89 -4.31 8.77
C ASN A 159 20.81 -4.66 9.80
N ILE A 160 19.63 -4.01 9.70
CA ILE A 160 18.47 -4.35 10.52
C ILE A 160 18.01 -5.79 10.24
N THR A 161 17.93 -6.21 8.97
CA THR A 161 17.52 -7.57 8.62
C THR A 161 18.51 -8.61 9.16
N ASP A 162 19.81 -8.38 9.02
CA ASP A 162 20.84 -9.32 9.46
C ASP A 162 20.91 -9.47 10.99
N THR A 163 20.81 -8.34 11.71
CA THR A 163 20.77 -8.34 13.18
C THR A 163 19.51 -9.01 13.74
N VAL A 164 18.35 -8.80 13.12
CA VAL A 164 17.10 -9.46 13.51
C VAL A 164 17.14 -10.97 13.27
N TYR A 165 17.81 -11.42 12.20
CA TYR A 165 17.92 -12.84 11.88
C TYR A 165 18.68 -13.65 12.94
N HIS A 166 19.73 -13.05 13.52
CA HIS A 166 20.58 -13.69 14.52
C HIS A 166 20.18 -13.37 15.98
N TRP A 167 19.04 -12.68 16.19
CA TRP A 167 18.68 -12.15 17.50
C TRP A 167 18.19 -13.24 18.48
N PRO A 168 18.70 -13.29 19.72
CA PRO A 168 18.27 -14.25 20.73
C PRO A 168 16.86 -13.94 21.26
N LEU A 169 16.01 -14.98 21.40
CA LEU A 169 14.61 -14.86 21.86
C LEU A 169 14.47 -14.22 23.25
N SER A 170 15.52 -14.27 24.08
CA SER A 170 15.53 -13.76 25.46
C SER A 170 15.54 -12.23 25.56
N GLN A 171 15.92 -11.50 24.51
CA GLN A 171 15.93 -10.03 24.46
C GLN A 171 14.90 -9.48 23.45
N SER A 172 13.82 -10.22 23.20
CA SER A 172 12.83 -9.91 22.16
C SER A 172 11.79 -8.85 22.55
N ILE A 173 11.79 -8.35 23.78
CA ILE A 173 10.82 -7.35 24.28
C ILE A 173 10.77 -6.08 23.39
N PRO A 174 11.88 -5.40 23.05
CA PRO A 174 11.85 -4.23 22.17
C PRO A 174 11.36 -4.58 20.76
N LEU A 175 11.81 -5.69 20.17
CA LEU A 175 11.33 -6.12 18.85
C LEU A 175 9.85 -6.46 18.86
N GLY A 176 9.34 -7.05 19.94
CA GLY A 176 7.92 -7.31 20.16
C GLY A 176 7.10 -6.02 20.24
N ALA A 177 7.59 -4.99 20.94
CA ALA A 177 6.95 -3.69 20.99
C ALA A 177 6.93 -3.00 19.61
N GLY A 178 8.04 -3.05 18.87
CA GLY A 178 8.11 -2.54 17.49
C GLY A 178 7.15 -3.26 16.55
N ALA A 179 7.11 -4.59 16.61
CA ALA A 179 6.18 -5.42 15.84
C ALA A 179 4.72 -5.11 16.20
N LEU A 180 4.40 -4.91 17.47
CA LEU A 180 3.07 -4.52 17.91
C LEU A 180 2.64 -3.17 17.30
N CYS A 181 3.51 -2.16 17.31
CA CYS A 181 3.22 -0.87 16.66
C CYS A 181 2.91 -1.04 15.16
N LEU A 182 3.68 -1.88 14.46
CA LEU A 182 3.46 -2.17 13.04
C LEU A 182 2.15 -2.94 12.80
N CYS A 183 1.84 -3.90 13.65
CA CYS A 183 0.56 -4.64 13.64
C CYS A 183 -0.63 -3.72 13.88
N VAL A 184 -0.54 -2.82 14.86
CA VAL A 184 -1.57 -1.82 15.15
C VAL A 184 -1.76 -0.90 13.95
N ARG A 185 -0.68 -0.37 13.35
CA ARG A 185 -0.76 0.39 12.09
C ARG A 185 -1.46 -0.40 10.99
N HIS A 186 -1.10 -1.66 10.79
CA HIS A 186 -1.69 -2.51 9.77
C HIS A 186 -3.19 -2.71 10.02
N PHE A 187 -3.58 -2.89 11.28
CA PHE A 187 -4.97 -2.98 11.68
C PHE A 187 -5.75 -1.68 11.43
N TYR A 188 -5.22 -0.52 11.82
CA TYR A 188 -5.88 0.77 11.54
C TYR A 188 -6.07 1.02 10.05
N ARG A 189 -5.08 0.64 9.23
CA ARG A 189 -5.15 0.78 7.78
C ARG A 189 -6.13 -0.20 7.14
N ASN A 190 -6.18 -1.45 7.61
CA ASN A 190 -7.05 -2.49 7.03
C ASN A 190 -8.46 -2.54 7.63
N GLY A 191 -8.67 -2.07 8.86
CA GLY A 191 -9.97 -2.08 9.55
C GLY A 191 -11.05 -1.29 8.81
N GLN A 192 -10.66 -0.31 8.00
CA GLN A 192 -11.60 0.50 7.21
C GLN A 192 -12.23 -0.22 6.03
N THR A 193 -11.55 -1.24 5.50
CA THR A 193 -12.14 -2.09 4.46
C THR A 193 -13.31 -2.93 4.98
N ALA A 194 -13.43 -3.12 6.30
CA ALA A 194 -14.51 -3.88 6.94
C ALA A 194 -15.75 -3.03 7.27
N VAL A 195 -15.57 -1.73 7.55
CA VAL A 195 -16.65 -0.83 8.02
C VAL A 195 -17.41 -0.16 6.87
N ARG A 196 -16.96 -0.25 5.61
CA ARG A 196 -17.65 0.37 4.44
C ARG A 196 -19.11 -0.14 4.30
N PRO A 197 -20.14 0.62 4.69
CA PRO A 197 -21.51 0.27 4.40
C PRO A 197 -21.82 0.92 3.04
N GLY A 198 -21.85 0.15 1.96
CA GLY A 198 -22.45 0.63 0.70
C GLY A 198 -21.57 0.69 -0.56
N GLY A 199 -20.44 0.00 -0.65
CA GLY A 199 -19.74 -0.17 -1.93
C GLY A 199 -20.50 -1.03 -2.97
N SER A 200 -21.50 -1.79 -2.53
CA SER A 200 -22.24 -2.73 -3.39
C SER A 200 -23.38 -2.11 -4.21
N ARG A 201 -23.79 -0.87 -3.95
CA ARG A 201 -24.88 -0.23 -4.71
C ARG A 201 -24.42 0.43 -6.01
N ALA A 202 -23.13 0.79 -6.13
CA ALA A 202 -22.57 1.31 -7.39
C ALA A 202 -22.56 0.24 -8.51
N GLY A 203 -22.37 -1.04 -8.16
CA GLY A 203 -22.41 -2.15 -9.11
C GLY A 203 -23.82 -2.48 -9.63
N VAL A 204 -24.87 -2.16 -8.85
CA VAL A 204 -26.26 -2.34 -9.27
C VAL A 204 -26.73 -1.16 -10.11
N ALA A 205 -26.38 0.08 -9.74
CA ALA A 205 -26.64 1.26 -10.55
C ALA A 205 -25.91 1.23 -11.91
N GLY A 206 -24.68 0.72 -11.96
CA GLY A 206 -23.94 0.53 -13.21
C GLY A 206 -24.51 -0.58 -14.10
N ARG A 207 -25.18 -1.61 -13.54
CA ARG A 207 -25.91 -2.62 -14.32
C ARG A 207 -27.21 -2.07 -14.91
N SER A 208 -27.87 -1.13 -14.21
CA SER A 208 -29.05 -0.43 -14.72
C SER A 208 -28.69 0.56 -15.84
N ALA A 209 -27.59 1.29 -15.71
CA ALA A 209 -27.08 2.17 -16.76
C ALA A 209 -26.65 1.40 -18.03
N LEU A 210 -26.06 0.21 -17.87
CA LEU A 210 -25.71 -0.67 -19.00
C LEU A 210 -26.92 -1.23 -19.76
N ARG A 211 -28.14 -1.17 -19.20
CA ARG A 211 -29.36 -1.60 -19.88
C ARG A 211 -30.04 -0.47 -20.66
N ILE A 212 -29.64 0.79 -20.45
CA ILE A 212 -30.18 1.96 -21.16
C ILE A 212 -29.34 2.30 -22.41
N GLN A 213 -28.15 1.71 -22.57
CA GLN A 213 -27.29 1.85 -23.75
C GLN A 213 -27.23 0.61 -24.64
N ARG A 214 -28.29 -0.22 -24.66
CA ARG A 214 -28.51 -1.21 -25.72
C ARG A 214 -29.79 -0.88 -26.46
#